data_AF-A0A1M7BJC1-F1
#
_entry.id   AF-A0A1M7BJC1-F1
#
_cell.length_a   1.000
_cell.length_b   1.000
_cell.length_c   1.000
_cell.angle_alpha   90.00
_cell.angle_beta   90.00
_cell.angle_gamma   90.00
#
_symmetry.space_group_name_H-M   'P 1'
#
loop_
_entity.id
_entity.type
_entity.pdbx_description
1 polymer ?
#
loop_
_entity_poly.entity_id
_entity_poly.type
_entity_poly.pdbx_seq_one_letter_code
_entity_poly.pdbx_strand_id
1 'polypeptide(L)'
;PAILNEFISRIEVHERDQKRARYAIQHISIYFNYIGRFENEVTQLAEPTEQEIRQMREEIEEAKKEKSRAYHRKYSREYRARNLEKQREYERIKAREYRARRKAQTAAAQPAQ
;
A
#
# COMPACT_ATOMS: atom_id res chain seq x y z
N PRO A 1 39.00 17.73 -0.85
CA PRO A 1 38.17 18.26 -1.96
C PRO A 1 36.86 18.87 -1.43
N ALA A 2 36.85 20.18 -1.20
CA ALA A 2 35.72 20.95 -0.63
C ALA A 2 35.23 22.06 -1.57
N ILE A 3 35.55 21.96 -2.86
CA ILE A 3 35.32 23.01 -3.87
C ILE A 3 33.82 23.27 -4.11
N LEU A 4 32.96 22.26 -3.88
CA LEU A 4 31.52 22.36 -4.11
C LEU A 4 30.79 23.31 -3.13
N ASN A 5 31.25 23.42 -1.88
CA ASN A 5 30.63 24.29 -0.87
C ASN A 5 30.96 25.78 -1.08
N GLU A 6 32.06 26.08 -1.78
CA GLU A 6 32.42 27.47 -2.13
C GLU A 6 31.68 27.95 -3.39
N PHE A 7 31.22 27.01 -4.23
CA PHE A 7 30.51 27.29 -5.47
C PHE A 7 29.00 27.49 -5.27
N ILE A 8 28.39 26.75 -4.34
CA ILE A 8 26.96 26.85 -4.03
C ILE A 8 26.72 27.92 -2.96
N SER A 9 25.94 28.94 -3.33
CA SER A 9 25.56 30.06 -2.46
C SER A 9 24.46 29.68 -1.48
N ARG A 10 23.41 29.03 -1.98
CA ARG A 10 22.20 28.69 -1.21
C ARG A 10 21.50 27.51 -1.84
N ILE A 11 20.98 26.62 -0.99
CA ILE A 11 20.05 25.56 -1.39
C ILE A 11 18.71 25.88 -0.72
N GLU A 12 17.69 26.09 -1.53
CA GLU A 12 16.32 26.28 -1.09
C GLU A 12 15.50 25.03 -1.42
N VAL A 13 15.00 24.39 -0.37
CA VAL A 13 14.18 23.20 -0.47
C VAL A 13 12.73 23.63 -0.32
N HIS A 14 11.97 23.55 -1.41
CA HIS A 14 10.56 23.93 -1.40
C HIS A 14 9.71 22.88 -0.67
N GLU A 15 8.51 23.30 -0.28
CA GLU A 15 7.53 22.40 0.33
C GLU A 15 7.14 21.29 -0.65
N ARG A 16 6.96 20.07 -0.13
CA ARG A 16 6.53 18.93 -0.94
C ARG A 16 5.08 19.11 -1.37
N ASP A 17 4.76 18.69 -2.59
CA ASP A 17 3.40 18.69 -3.12
C ASP A 17 2.39 17.98 -2.20
N GLN A 18 2.82 16.94 -1.47
CA GLN A 18 2.03 16.30 -0.41
C GLN A 18 2.89 15.98 0.83
N LYS A 19 2.54 16.59 1.97
CA LYS A 19 3.17 16.29 3.26
C LYS A 19 2.96 14.82 3.65
N ARG A 20 4.05 14.19 4.12
CA ARG A 20 4.10 12.78 4.60
C ARG A 20 3.75 11.71 3.56
N ALA A 21 3.56 12.07 2.29
CA ALA A 21 3.39 11.09 1.24
C ALA A 21 4.71 10.32 1.02
N ARG A 22 4.61 8.99 0.89
CA ARG A 22 5.77 8.11 0.64
C ARG A 22 6.41 8.40 -0.73
N TYR A 23 5.60 8.81 -1.71
CA TYR A 23 6.04 9.20 -3.04
C TYR A 23 5.44 10.57 -3.36
N ALA A 24 6.29 11.60 -3.40
CA ALA A 24 5.93 12.97 -3.73
C ALA A 24 7.11 13.65 -4.42
N ILE A 25 6.81 14.47 -5.43
CA ILE A 25 7.79 15.30 -6.11
C ILE A 25 8.14 16.47 -5.19
N GLN A 26 9.40 16.87 -5.20
CA GLN A 26 9.90 17.99 -4.42
C GLN A 26 10.78 18.87 -5.31
N HIS A 27 10.52 20.17 -5.27
CA HIS A 27 11.32 21.16 -6.00
C HIS A 27 12.47 21.64 -5.11
N ILE A 28 13.67 21.73 -5.68
CA ILE A 28 14.86 22.24 -5.00
C ILE A 28 15.48 23.30 -5.91
N SER A 29 15.69 24.50 -5.38
CA SER A 29 16.39 25.58 -6.06
C SER A 29 17.81 25.71 -5.51
N ILE A 30 18.80 25.73 -6.40
CA ILE A 30 20.22 25.84 -6.03
C ILE A 30 20.76 27.12 -6.66
N TYR A 31 21.31 27.99 -5.82
CA TYR A 31 21.89 29.27 -6.21
C TYR A 31 23.42 29.15 -6.22
N PHE A 32 24.07 29.66 -7.25
CA PHE A 32 25.52 29.58 -7.44
C PHE A 32 26.18 30.96 -7.30
N ASN A 33 27.39 31.03 -6.75
CA ASN A 33 28.13 32.28 -6.47
C ASN A 33 29.23 32.59 -7.52
N TYR A 34 29.04 32.23 -8.79
CA TYR A 34 30.09 32.37 -9.81
C TYR A 34 29.82 33.53 -10.78
N ILE A 35 30.88 34.32 -11.06
CA ILE A 35 30.88 35.36 -12.09
C ILE A 35 31.63 34.82 -13.31
N GLY A 36 30.90 34.34 -14.31
CA GLY A 36 31.42 33.78 -15.56
C GLY A 36 30.40 32.84 -16.22
N ARG A 37 30.71 32.31 -17.43
CA ARG A 37 29.91 31.22 -18.02
C ARG A 37 30.26 29.92 -17.28
N PHE A 38 29.33 29.43 -16.49
CA PHE A 38 29.42 28.08 -15.93
C PHE A 38 28.93 27.08 -16.97
N GLU A 39 29.85 26.34 -17.57
CA GLU A 39 29.52 25.16 -18.38
C GLU A 39 29.55 23.95 -17.46
N ASN A 40 28.36 23.45 -17.13
CA ASN A 40 28.24 22.31 -16.25
C ASN A 40 27.93 21.06 -17.07
N GLU A 41 28.93 20.18 -17.13
CA GLU A 41 28.88 18.88 -17.79
C GLU A 41 27.75 17.99 -17.24
N VAL A 42 27.32 18.21 -15.98
CA VAL A 42 26.23 17.48 -15.31
C VAL A 42 24.83 18.07 -15.63
N THR A 43 24.69 19.36 -15.93
CA THR A 43 23.40 20.00 -16.29
C THR A 43 22.93 19.76 -17.73
N GLN A 44 23.58 18.87 -18.49
CA GLN A 44 22.87 18.27 -19.63
C GLN A 44 21.71 17.37 -19.18
N LEU A 45 21.61 17.07 -17.87
CA LEU A 45 20.35 16.66 -17.25
C LEU A 45 19.40 17.86 -17.25
N ALA A 46 18.72 18.00 -18.38
CA ALA A 46 17.59 18.88 -18.63
C ALA A 46 16.63 18.86 -17.44
N GLU A 47 15.84 19.93 -17.29
CA GLU A 47 14.57 19.82 -16.56
C GLU A 47 13.94 18.48 -16.94
N PRO A 48 13.66 17.58 -15.98
CA PRO A 48 13.15 16.25 -16.29
C PRO A 48 12.00 16.46 -17.25
N THR A 49 12.12 15.83 -18.42
CA THR A 49 11.22 16.12 -19.53
C THR A 49 9.79 15.93 -19.05
N GLU A 50 8.84 16.67 -19.61
CA GLU A 50 7.44 16.50 -19.19
C GLU A 50 6.99 15.03 -19.26
N GLN A 51 7.60 14.25 -20.16
CA GLN A 51 7.39 12.81 -20.27
C GLN A 51 7.90 12.03 -19.04
N GLU A 52 9.11 12.29 -18.57
CA GLU A 52 9.65 11.66 -17.35
C GLU A 52 8.85 12.04 -16.10
N ILE A 53 8.42 13.31 -16.00
CA ILE A 53 7.55 13.76 -14.91
C ILE A 53 6.19 13.04 -14.96
N ARG A 54 5.62 12.84 -16.15
CA ARG A 54 4.37 12.08 -16.34
C ARG A 54 4.56 10.61 -15.98
N GLN A 55 5.62 9.96 -16.44
CA GLN A 55 5.94 8.58 -16.11
C GLN A 55 6.06 8.37 -14.60
N MET A 56 6.82 9.23 -13.91
CA MET A 56 6.93 9.16 -12.45
C MET A 56 5.58 9.34 -11.75
N ARG A 57 4.71 10.24 -12.25
CA ARG A 57 3.35 10.42 -11.71
C ARG A 57 2.48 9.17 -11.93
N GLU A 58 2.56 8.56 -13.10
CA GLU A 58 1.85 7.33 -13.45
C GLU A 58 2.30 6.15 -12.58
N GLU A 59 3.61 5.96 -12.39
CA GLU A 59 4.16 4.93 -11.51
C GLU A 59 3.67 5.07 -10.07
N ILE A 60 3.62 6.30 -9.56
CA ILE A 60 3.09 6.60 -8.22
C ILE A 60 1.60 6.26 -8.14
N GLU A 61 0.83 6.59 -9.18
CA GLU A 61 -0.60 6.29 -9.25
C GLU A 61 -0.84 4.79 -9.34
N GLU A 62 -0.08 4.07 -10.16
CA GLU A 62 -0.16 2.62 -10.29
C GLU A 62 0.19 1.93 -8.97
N ALA A 63 1.26 2.36 -8.29
CA ALA A 63 1.61 1.84 -6.97
C ALA A 63 0.48 2.05 -5.94
N LYS A 64 -0.22 3.20 -5.99
CA LYS A 64 -1.40 3.45 -5.15
C LYS A 64 -2.57 2.51 -5.52
N LYS A 65 -2.86 2.35 -6.81
CA LYS A 65 -3.89 1.44 -7.31
C LYS A 65 -3.60 0.00 -6.90
N GLU A 66 -2.37 -0.46 -7.06
CA GLU A 66 -1.97 -1.82 -6.70
C GLU A 66 -2.05 -2.07 -5.20
N LYS A 67 -1.65 -1.09 -4.37
CA LYS A 67 -1.87 -1.16 -2.91
C LYS A 67 -3.36 -1.30 -2.56
N SER A 68 -4.23 -0.54 -3.22
CA SER A 68 -5.69 -0.64 -3.03
C SER A 68 -6.22 -2.01 -3.49
N ARG A 69 -5.81 -2.50 -4.67
CA ARG A 69 -6.17 -3.82 -5.18
C ARG A 69 -5.74 -4.92 -4.22
N ALA A 70 -4.50 -4.87 -3.71
CA ALA A 70 -3.98 -5.82 -2.74
C ALA A 70 -4.81 -5.83 -1.43
N TYR A 71 -5.19 -4.65 -0.94
CA TYR A 71 -6.08 -4.50 0.21
C TYR A 71 -7.43 -5.19 -0.05
N HIS A 72 -8.09 -4.90 -1.17
CA HIS A 72 -9.37 -5.51 -1.50
C HIS A 72 -9.28 -7.03 -1.71
N ARG A 73 -8.20 -7.54 -2.34
CA ARG A 73 -7.94 -8.99 -2.47
C ARG A 73 -7.80 -9.66 -1.10
N LYS A 74 -7.07 -9.03 -0.17
CA LYS A 74 -6.90 -9.55 1.21
C LYS A 74 -8.25 -9.55 1.96
N TYR A 75 -8.94 -8.41 1.97
CA TYR A 75 -10.24 -8.27 2.63
C TYR A 75 -11.26 -9.30 2.12
N SER A 76 -11.37 -9.47 0.81
CA SER A 76 -12.30 -10.43 0.21
C SER A 76 -11.99 -11.88 0.62
N ARG A 77 -10.70 -12.26 0.66
CA ARG A 77 -10.27 -13.59 1.12
C ARG A 77 -10.65 -13.84 2.58
N GLU A 78 -10.36 -12.88 3.46
CA GLU A 78 -10.69 -12.99 4.89
C GLU A 78 -12.20 -13.04 5.14
N TYR A 79 -12.98 -12.26 4.39
CA TYR A 79 -14.43 -12.28 4.46
C TYR A 79 -15.01 -13.63 4.04
N ARG A 80 -14.53 -14.20 2.92
CA ARG A 80 -14.95 -15.54 2.47
C ARG A 80 -14.57 -16.63 3.48
N ALA A 81 -13.35 -16.57 4.02
CA ALA A 81 -12.89 -17.54 5.01
C ALA A 81 -13.76 -17.54 6.27
N ARG A 82 -14.08 -16.35 6.81
CA ARG A 82 -14.97 -16.19 7.97
C ARG A 82 -16.38 -16.74 7.71
N ASN A 83 -16.93 -16.54 6.52
CA ASN A 83 -18.24 -17.09 6.19
C ASN A 83 -18.23 -18.63 6.09
N LEU A 84 -17.18 -19.21 5.51
CA LEU A 84 -17.03 -20.66 5.44
C LEU A 84 -16.90 -21.28 6.84
N GLU A 85 -16.18 -20.62 7.75
CA GLU A 85 -16.06 -21.04 9.14
C GLU A 85 -17.40 -20.99 9.88
N LYS A 86 -18.16 -19.90 9.73
CA LYS A 86 -19.53 -19.79 10.26
C LYS A 86 -20.45 -20.90 9.74
N GLN A 87 -20.36 -21.22 8.45
CA GLN A 87 -21.15 -22.29 7.86
C GLN A 87 -20.77 -23.66 8.45
N ARG A 88 -19.47 -23.94 8.59
CA ARG A 88 -18.98 -25.19 9.22
C ARG A 88 -19.42 -25.30 10.67
N GLU A 89 -19.37 -24.21 11.43
CA GLU A 89 -19.84 -24.17 12.81
C GLU A 89 -21.34 -24.45 12.90
N TYR A 90 -22.14 -23.80 12.06
CA TYR A 90 -23.56 -24.05 11.94
C TYR A 90 -23.86 -25.53 11.65
N GLU A 91 -23.15 -26.14 10.68
CA GLU A 91 -23.30 -27.56 10.36
C GLU A 91 -22.89 -28.48 11.53
N ARG A 92 -21.82 -28.15 12.27
CA ARG A 92 -21.39 -28.90 13.46
C ARG A 92 -22.44 -28.88 14.56
N ILE A 93 -23.02 -27.71 14.84
CA ILE A 93 -24.07 -27.56 15.86
C ILE A 93 -25.28 -28.39 15.45
N LYS A 94 -25.75 -28.23 14.21
CA LYS A 94 -26.90 -28.98 13.67
C LYS A 94 -26.69 -30.50 13.73
N ALA A 95 -25.49 -30.98 13.41
CA ALA A 95 -25.15 -32.40 13.52
C ALA A 95 -25.09 -32.90 14.98
N ARG A 96 -24.68 -32.05 15.91
CA ARG A 96 -24.70 -32.37 17.35
C ARG A 96 -26.13 -32.46 17.88
N GLU A 97 -26.98 -31.51 17.53
CA GLU A 97 -28.40 -31.49 17.89
C GLU A 97 -29.13 -32.71 17.33
N TYR A 98 -28.91 -33.04 16.05
CA TYR A 98 -29.50 -34.23 15.43
C TYR A 98 -29.10 -35.51 16.16
N ARG A 99 -27.81 -35.68 16.49
CA ARG A 99 -27.32 -36.83 17.26
C ARG A 99 -27.92 -36.90 18.66
N ALA A 100 -28.00 -35.77 19.36
CA ALA A 100 -28.62 -35.69 20.70
C ALA A 100 -30.10 -36.08 20.65
N ARG A 101 -30.85 -35.57 19.66
CA ARG A 101 -32.26 -35.91 19.45
C ARG A 101 -32.46 -37.40 19.16
N ARG A 102 -31.63 -37.99 18.29
CA ARG A 102 -31.68 -39.44 18.00
C ARG A 102 -31.35 -40.30 19.23
N LYS A 103 -30.37 -39.88 20.04
CA LYS A 103 -30.01 -40.56 21.29
C LYS A 103 -31.15 -40.47 22.33
N ALA A 104 -31.78 -39.31 22.47
CA ALA A 104 -32.92 -39.14 23.37
C ALA A 104 -34.13 -39.98 22.94
N GLN A 105 -34.44 -40.03 21.64
CA GLN A 105 -35.52 -40.86 21.10
C GLN A 105 -35.29 -42.35 21.32
N THR A 106 -34.06 -42.81 21.11
CA THR A 106 -33.71 -44.23 21.34
C THR A 106 -33.74 -44.58 22.82
N ALA A 107 -33.27 -43.71 23.71
CA ALA A 107 -33.39 -43.90 25.15
C ALA A 107 -34.85 -43.92 25.63
N ALA A 108 -35.71 -43.06 25.08
CA ALA A 108 -37.13 -43.03 25.42
C ALA A 108 -37.93 -44.24 24.88
N ALA A 109 -37.43 -44.90 23.83
CA ALA A 109 -38.05 -46.08 23.24
C ALA A 109 -37.55 -47.41 23.85
N GLN A 110 -36.54 -47.39 24.73
CA GLN A 110 -36.16 -48.58 25.47
C GLN A 110 -37.18 -48.84 26.59
N PRO A 111 -37.78 -50.04 26.67
CA PRO A 111 -38.72 -50.37 27.74
C PRO A 111 -37.96 -50.42 29.07
N ALA A 112 -38.51 -49.77 30.10
CA ALA A 112 -38.00 -49.89 31.47
C ALA A 112 -38.18 -51.34 31.92
N GLN A 113 -37.07 -52.04 32.13
CA GLN A 113 -37.03 -53.35 32.78
C GLN A 113 -37.01 -53.20 34.30
#